data_AF-A0A0F9BF11-F1
#
_entry.id   AF-A0A0F9BF11-F1
#
_cell.length_a   1.000
_cell.length_b   1.000
_cell.length_c   1.000
_cell.angle_alpha   90.00
_cell.angle_beta   90.00
_cell.angle_gamma   90.00
#
_symmetry.space_group_name_H-M   'P 1'
#
loop_
_entity.id
_entity.type
_entity.pdbx_description
1 polymer ?
#
loop_
_entity_poly.entity_id
_entity_poly.type
_entity_poly.pdbx_seq_one_letter_code
_entity_poly.pdbx_strand_id
1 'polypeptide(L)'
;MKLLTRPQFLALRSLSNGDWMCPHKLRKSFPTLFNLEDRKLVACRGRDELGIYHSPRVTMEFRITLAGRKELEKQLEGGQG
;
A
#
# COMPACT_ATOMS: atom_id res chain seq x y z
N MET A 1 0.28 -6.70 -19.35
CA MET A 1 0.36 -6.14 -17.98
C MET A 1 -0.95 -5.42 -17.68
N LYS A 2 -1.58 -5.65 -16.51
CA LYS A 2 -2.83 -4.96 -16.14
C LYS A 2 -2.49 -3.60 -15.51
N LEU A 3 -3.02 -2.52 -16.10
CA LEU A 3 -2.93 -1.15 -15.55
C LEU A 3 -3.48 -1.09 -14.13
N LEU A 4 -2.92 -0.23 -13.27
CA LEU A 4 -3.45 -0.01 -11.93
C LEU A 4 -4.77 0.76 -12.03
N THR A 5 -5.76 0.33 -11.26
CA THR A 5 -6.99 1.08 -11.11
C THR A 5 -6.74 2.40 -10.36
N ARG A 6 -7.65 3.37 -10.48
CA ARG A 6 -7.53 4.66 -9.76
C ARG A 6 -7.33 4.48 -8.24
N PRO A 7 -8.06 3.58 -7.53
CA PRO A 7 -7.79 3.29 -6.12
C PRO A 7 -6.39 2.74 -5.83
N GLN A 8 -5.90 1.83 -6.68
CA GLN A 8 -4.58 1.22 -6.56
C GLN A 8 -3.46 2.25 -6.78
N PHE A 9 -3.57 3.06 -7.83
CA PHE A 9 -2.65 4.15 -8.10
C PHE A 9 -2.58 5.13 -6.93
N LEU A 10 -3.74 5.57 -6.41
CA LEU A 10 -3.76 6.49 -5.26
C LEU A 10 -3.19 5.84 -3.99
N ALA A 11 -3.36 4.53 -3.79
CA ALA A 11 -2.76 3.82 -2.66
C ALA A 11 -1.23 3.75 -2.78
N LEU A 12 -0.69 3.41 -3.95
CA LEU A 12 0.76 3.43 -4.20
C LEU A 12 1.34 4.84 -4.07
N ARG A 13 0.66 5.86 -4.59
CA ARG A 13 1.07 7.26 -4.44
C ARG A 13 1.10 7.69 -2.97
N SER A 14 0.13 7.27 -2.15
CA SER A 14 0.18 7.56 -0.71
C SER A 14 1.33 6.84 0.01
N LEU A 15 1.78 5.70 -0.50
CA LEU A 15 2.90 4.92 0.04
C LEU A 15 4.27 5.32 -0.55
N SER A 16 4.32 6.25 -1.50
CA SER A 16 5.54 6.54 -2.28
C SER A 16 6.71 7.05 -1.43
N ASN A 17 6.40 7.68 -0.30
CA ASN A 17 7.38 8.15 0.68
C ASN A 17 8.24 7.02 1.28
N GLY A 18 7.78 5.76 1.16
CA GLY A 18 8.56 4.59 1.56
C GLY A 18 8.42 4.20 3.02
N ASP A 19 7.65 4.94 3.80
CA ASP A 19 7.33 4.61 5.18
C ASP A 19 6.32 3.47 5.29
N TRP A 20 6.34 2.80 6.43
CA TRP A 20 5.28 1.88 6.83
C TRP A 20 4.05 2.66 7.27
N MET A 21 2.90 2.38 6.67
CA MET A 21 1.66 3.11 6.93
C MET A 21 0.50 2.16 7.18
N CYS A 22 -0.29 2.43 8.21
CA CYS A 22 -1.53 1.71 8.48
C CYS A 22 -2.62 2.10 7.44
N PRO A 23 -3.51 1.18 7.05
CA PRO A 23 -4.62 1.45 6.14
C PRO A 23 -5.51 2.62 6.57
N HIS A 24 -5.72 2.75 7.88
CA HIS A 24 -6.48 3.85 8.46
C HIS A 24 -5.85 5.22 8.16
N LYS A 25 -4.51 5.33 8.24
CA LYS A 25 -3.78 6.56 7.89
C LYS A 25 -3.84 6.84 6.39
N LEU A 26 -3.84 5.79 5.57
CA LEU A 26 -3.93 5.90 4.11
C LEU A 26 -5.35 6.24 3.62
N ARG A 27 -6.37 6.11 4.48
CA ARG A 27 -7.79 6.13 4.08
C ARG A 27 -8.06 5.21 2.88
N LYS A 28 -7.39 4.04 2.85
CA LYS A 28 -7.53 3.02 1.78
C LYS A 28 -8.17 1.76 2.32
N SER A 29 -8.90 1.08 1.44
CA SER A 29 -9.51 -0.20 1.78
C SER A 29 -8.46 -1.32 1.83
N PHE A 30 -8.61 -2.24 2.78
CA PHE A 30 -7.78 -3.44 2.87
C PHE A 30 -7.72 -4.24 1.56
N PRO A 31 -8.84 -4.49 0.84
CA PRO A 31 -8.80 -5.19 -0.45
C PRO A 31 -7.87 -4.53 -1.48
N THR A 32 -7.80 -3.19 -1.51
CA THR A 32 -6.91 -2.47 -2.44
C THR A 32 -5.45 -2.72 -2.11
N LEU A 33 -5.09 -2.69 -0.82
CA LEU A 33 -3.72 -2.85 -0.35
C LEU A 33 -3.25 -4.30 -0.48
N PHE A 34 -4.12 -5.28 -0.17
CA PHE A 34 -3.81 -6.69 -0.39
C PHE A 34 -3.70 -7.05 -1.87
N ASN A 35 -4.50 -6.45 -2.75
CA ASN A 35 -4.34 -6.67 -4.18
C ASN A 35 -2.98 -6.14 -4.71
N LEU A 36 -2.50 -5.03 -4.14
CA LEU A 36 -1.17 -4.51 -4.47
C LEU A 36 -0.04 -5.39 -3.89
N GLU A 37 -0.27 -6.00 -2.73
CA GLU A 37 0.66 -6.92 -2.07
C GLU A 37 0.78 -8.25 -2.83
N ASP A 38 -0.32 -8.85 -3.25
CA ASP A 38 -0.37 -10.03 -4.13
C ASP A 38 0.44 -9.81 -5.43
N ARG A 39 0.40 -8.57 -5.95
CA ARG A 39 1.18 -8.14 -7.12
C ARG A 39 2.64 -7.77 -6.80
N LYS A 40 3.09 -7.93 -5.56
CA LYS A 40 4.43 -7.56 -5.04
C LYS A 40 4.77 -6.08 -5.18
N LEU A 41 3.77 -5.20 -5.33
CA LEU A 41 3.94 -3.75 -5.45
C LEU A 41 3.99 -3.08 -4.07
N VAL A 42 3.41 -3.74 -3.06
CA VAL A 42 3.40 -3.31 -1.66
C VAL A 42 3.84 -4.50 -0.80
N ALA A 43 4.51 -4.23 0.31
CA ALA A 43 4.78 -5.21 1.36
C ALA A 43 3.80 -4.99 2.52
N CYS A 44 3.32 -6.07 3.13
CA CYS A 44 2.48 -6.04 4.32
C CYS A 44 3.24 -6.64 5.51
N ARG A 45 3.11 -6.04 6.69
CA ARG A 45 3.57 -6.64 7.95
C ARG A 45 2.53 -6.45 9.05
N GLY A 46 2.44 -7.41 9.96
CA GLY A 46 1.76 -7.23 11.23
C GLY A 46 2.64 -6.41 12.18
N ARG A 47 2.03 -5.49 12.92
CA ARG A 47 2.63 -4.83 14.06
C ARG A 47 1.89 -5.30 15.31
N ASP A 48 2.60 -5.97 16.19
CA ASP A 48 2.12 -6.24 17.54
C ASP A 48 2.18 -4.93 18.33
N GLU A 49 1.07 -4.22 18.42
CA GLU A 49 0.96 -3.10 19.36
C GLU A 49 0.72 -3.66 20.76
N LEU A 50 1.79 -3.76 21.55
CA LEU A 50 1.72 -4.00 22.98
C LEU A 50 1.10 -2.77 23.66
N GLY A 51 -0.24 -2.73 23.79
CA GLY A 51 -0.90 -1.63 24.49
C GLY A 51 -2.43 -1.69 24.60
N ILE A 52 -2.91 -1.68 25.85
CA ILE A 52 -4.22 -1.25 26.39
C ILE A 52 -5.48 -2.12 26.15
N TYR A 53 -5.55 -2.96 25.12
CA TYR A 53 -6.70 -3.87 24.92
C TYR A 53 -6.32 -5.34 25.19
N HIS A 54 -7.19 -6.08 25.89
CA HIS A 54 -7.05 -7.53 26.21
C HIS A 54 -7.01 -8.46 24.98
N SER A 55 -7.03 -7.92 23.76
CA SER A 55 -6.79 -8.66 22.53
C SER A 55 -5.80 -7.85 21.69
N PRO A 56 -4.67 -8.44 21.25
CA PRO A 56 -3.77 -7.78 20.33
C PRO A 56 -4.55 -7.48 19.05
N ARG A 57 -4.89 -6.20 18.84
CA ARG A 57 -5.33 -5.77 17.52
C ARG A 57 -4.09 -5.84 16.65
N VAL A 58 -3.97 -6.89 15.84
CA VAL A 58 -2.91 -6.99 14.84
C VAL A 58 -3.08 -5.80 13.90
N THR A 59 -2.30 -4.76 14.10
CA THR A 59 -2.32 -3.58 13.25
C THR A 59 -1.46 -3.91 12.03
N MET A 60 -2.06 -3.97 10.85
CA MET A 60 -1.32 -4.20 9.62
C MET A 60 -0.75 -2.90 9.08
N GLU A 61 0.52 -2.93 8.67
CA GLU A 61 1.21 -1.83 8.04
C GLU A 61 1.63 -2.22 6.62
N PHE A 62 1.60 -1.24 5.72
CA PHE A 62 1.90 -1.41 4.32
C PHE A 62 3.03 -0.45 3.91
N ARG A 63 3.89 -0.89 3.00
CA ARG A 63 4.97 -0.08 2.44
C ARG A 63 5.15 -0.37 0.96
N ILE A 64 5.44 0.64 0.14
CA ILE A 64 5.74 0.44 -1.28
C ILE A 64 7.05 -0.36 -1.47
N THR A 65 7.04 -1.32 -2.40
CA THR A 65 8.26 -2.05 -2.81
C THR A 65 9.00 -1.29 -3.91
N LEU A 66 10.20 -1.76 -4.27
CA LEU A 66 10.90 -1.26 -5.45
C LEU A 66 10.08 -1.47 -6.73
N ALA A 67 9.40 -2.61 -6.85
CA ALA A 67 8.53 -2.90 -7.99
C ALA A 67 7.31 -1.97 -8.01
N GLY A 68 6.71 -1.68 -6.85
CA GLY A 68 5.61 -0.72 -6.72
C GLY A 68 6.00 0.70 -7.14
N ARG A 69 7.22 1.15 -6.80
CA ARG A 69 7.74 2.45 -7.24
C ARG A 69 7.89 2.51 -8.76
N LYS A 70 8.54 1.50 -9.35
CA LYS A 70 8.71 1.42 -10.81
C LYS A 70 7.37 1.40 -11.55
N GLU A 71 6.37 0.70 -11.01
CA GLU A 71 5.03 0.64 -11.60
C GLU A 71 4.30 1.99 -11.48
N LEU A 72 4.46 2.68 -10.35
CA LEU A 72 3.92 4.03 -10.15
C LEU A 72 4.55 5.04 -11.11
N GLU A 73 5.86 5.00 -11.29
CA GLU A 73 6.61 5.85 -12.24
C GLU A 73 6.15 5.61 -13.68
N LYS A 74 6.07 4.35 -14.13
CA LYS A 74 5.57 4.02 -15.47
C LYS A 74 4.18 4.56 -15.75
N GLN A 75 3.29 4.54 -14.76
CA GLN A 75 1.93 5.05 -14.94
C GLN A 75 1.86 6.58 -14.90
N LEU A 76 2.78 7.25 -14.19
CA LEU A 76 2.95 8.70 -14.25
C LEU A 76 3.53 9.15 -15.60
N GLU A 77 4.51 8.41 -16.13
CA GLU A 77 5.14 8.67 -17.43
C GLU A 77 4.18 8.37 -18.60
N GLY A 78 3.35 7.32 -18.48
CA GLY A 78 2.33 6.96 -19.47
C GLY A 78 1.06 7.81 -19.42
N GLY A 79 0.98 8.80 -18.51
CA GLY A 79 -0.14 9.73 -18.35
C GLY A 79 0.13 11.09 -19.01
N GLN A 80 0.44 11.11 -20.32
CA GLN A 80 0.32 12.31 -21.16
C GLN A 80 -0.96 12.17 -22.00
N GLY A 81 -1.96 13.04 -21.77
CA GLY A 81 -3.19 13.14 -22.57
C GLY A 81 -4.47 13.19 -21.75
#